data_AF-M5C9V9-F1
#
_entry.id   AF-M5C9V9-F1
#
_cell.length_a   1.000
_cell.length_b   1.000
_cell.length_c   1.000
_cell.angle_alpha   90.00
_cell.angle_beta   90.00
_cell.angle_gamma   90.00
#
_symmetry.space_group_name_H-M   'P 1'
#
loop_
_entity.id
_entity.type
_entity.pdbx_description
1 polymer ?
#
loop_
_entity_poly.entity_id
_entity_poly.type
_entity_poly.pdbx_seq_one_letter_code
_entity_poly.pdbx_strand_id
1 'polypeptide(L)'
;MEKTISVRRTTITFSIWDLGGQREFVNMLPLVCNDAVAILFMFDLTRKSTLNSVKEWYRQARGFNKTAIPFLIGTKFDSFSTFPRDEQEEITKQAKKFARAMHASLIFSSTSASINVQKIFKIVLAKAFDLKCVIPEIEGVGEPVLLYVDV
;
A
#
# COMPACT_ATOMS: atom_id res chain seq x y z
N MET A 1 -11.19 -9.99 -8.92
CA MET A 1 -10.20 -10.81 -9.67
C MET A 1 -9.64 -11.84 -8.71
N GLU A 2 -9.54 -13.10 -9.12
CA GLU A 2 -8.91 -14.14 -8.29
C GLU A 2 -7.56 -14.57 -8.86
N LYS A 3 -6.58 -14.78 -7.99
CA LYS A 3 -5.27 -15.31 -8.38
C LYS A 3 -4.78 -16.31 -7.35
N THR A 4 -4.56 -17.53 -7.79
CA THR A 4 -4.04 -18.61 -6.94
C THR A 4 -2.55 -18.78 -7.14
N ILE A 5 -1.81 -18.90 -6.04
CA ILE A 5 -0.39 -19.24 -6.04
C ILE A 5 -0.15 -20.43 -5.12
N SER A 6 0.87 -21.23 -5.44
CA SER A 6 1.33 -22.33 -4.58
C SER A 6 2.61 -21.89 -3.88
N VAL A 7 2.58 -21.84 -2.55
CA VAL A 7 3.74 -21.56 -1.71
C VAL A 7 4.06 -22.83 -0.92
N ARG A 8 5.17 -23.49 -1.29
CA ARG A 8 5.56 -24.81 -0.76
C ARG A 8 4.45 -25.86 -0.98
N ARG A 9 3.78 -26.30 0.09
CA ARG A 9 2.67 -27.28 0.07
C ARG A 9 1.31 -26.65 0.33
N THR A 10 1.24 -25.32 0.36
CA THR A 10 0.01 -24.57 0.63
C THR A 10 -0.40 -23.80 -0.60
N THR A 11 -1.66 -23.92 -0.97
CA THR A 11 -2.27 -23.14 -2.05
C THR A 11 -2.96 -21.93 -1.43
N ILE A 12 -2.65 -20.74 -1.94
CA ILE A 12 -3.19 -19.47 -1.46
C ILE A 12 -3.91 -18.79 -2.62
N THR A 13 -5.18 -18.45 -2.42
CA THR A 13 -5.97 -17.70 -3.40
C THR A 13 -6.14 -16.27 -2.92
N PHE A 14 -5.67 -15.31 -3.72
CA PHE A 14 -5.94 -13.90 -3.53
C PHE A 14 -7.27 -13.55 -4.21
N SER A 15 -8.22 -13.03 -3.47
CA SER A 15 -9.38 -12.33 -4.01
C SER A 15 -9.11 -10.83 -3.95
N ILE A 16 -8.86 -10.22 -5.11
CA ILE A 16 -8.49 -8.82 -5.25
C ILE A 16 -9.70 -8.04 -5.77
N TRP A 17 -10.11 -7.06 -4.98
CA TRP A 17 -11.14 -6.08 -5.32
C TRP A 17 -10.44 -4.75 -5.61
N ASP A 18 -10.75 -4.16 -6.77
CA ASP A 18 -10.25 -2.86 -7.16
C ASP A 18 -11.40 -1.85 -7.12
N LEU A 19 -11.14 -0.67 -6.55
CA LEU A 19 -12.14 0.38 -6.38
C LEU A 19 -11.60 1.69 -6.95
N GLY A 20 -12.41 2.35 -7.78
CA GLY A 20 -12.06 3.65 -8.35
C GLY A 20 -11.82 4.70 -7.25
N GLY A 21 -10.82 5.56 -7.45
CA GLY A 21 -10.46 6.63 -6.51
C GLY A 21 -11.37 7.86 -6.54
N GLN A 22 -12.42 7.85 -7.37
CA GLN A 22 -13.43 8.91 -7.44
C GLN A 22 -14.39 8.83 -6.25
N ARG A 23 -14.87 9.98 -5.77
CA ARG A 23 -15.79 10.05 -4.62
C ARG A 23 -17.10 9.29 -4.83
N GLU A 24 -17.54 9.14 -6.07
CA GLU A 24 -18.74 8.39 -6.44
C GLU A 24 -18.66 6.90 -6.04
N PHE A 25 -17.46 6.36 -5.93
CA PHE A 25 -17.22 4.97 -5.54
C PHE A 25 -17.17 4.73 -4.02
N VAL A 26 -17.25 5.79 -3.20
CA VAL A 26 -17.29 5.68 -1.74
C VAL A 26 -18.41 4.76 -1.25
N ASN A 27 -19.56 4.78 -1.92
CA ASN A 27 -20.72 3.94 -1.56
C ASN A 27 -20.47 2.43 -1.73
N MET A 28 -19.40 2.05 -2.45
CA MET A 28 -19.00 0.66 -2.64
C MET A 28 -18.01 0.17 -1.57
N LEU A 29 -17.50 1.05 -0.70
CA LEU A 29 -16.60 0.67 0.39
C LEU A 29 -17.14 -0.45 1.28
N PRO A 30 -18.44 -0.50 1.67
CA PRO A 30 -18.97 -1.61 2.44
C PRO A 30 -18.75 -2.96 1.75
N LEU A 31 -18.92 -3.01 0.42
CA LEU A 31 -18.79 -4.24 -0.34
C LEU A 31 -17.34 -4.74 -0.39
N VAL A 32 -16.38 -3.84 -0.61
CA VAL A 32 -14.97 -4.21 -0.82
C VAL A 32 -14.15 -4.28 0.47
N CYS A 33 -14.56 -3.56 1.51
CA CYS A 33 -13.86 -3.55 2.79
C CYS A 33 -14.37 -4.64 3.73
N ASN A 34 -15.62 -5.07 3.64
CA ASN A 34 -16.13 -6.10 4.54
C ASN A 34 -15.36 -7.41 4.35
N ASP A 35 -14.98 -8.06 5.45
CA ASP A 35 -14.18 -9.29 5.50
C ASP A 35 -12.80 -9.24 4.81
N ALA A 36 -12.36 -8.07 4.34
CA ALA A 36 -11.02 -7.89 3.78
C ALA A 36 -9.96 -8.16 4.86
N VAL A 37 -8.98 -9.01 4.54
CA VAL A 37 -7.82 -9.29 5.41
C VAL A 37 -6.83 -8.14 5.39
N ALA A 38 -6.67 -7.49 4.24
CA ALA A 38 -5.77 -6.37 4.03
C ALA A 38 -6.41 -5.33 3.11
N ILE A 39 -6.09 -4.06 3.32
CA ILE A 39 -6.55 -2.94 2.47
C ILE A 39 -5.34 -2.14 2.02
N LEU A 40 -5.22 -1.93 0.71
CA LEU A 40 -4.14 -1.21 0.07
C LEU A 40 -4.62 0.21 -0.28
N PHE A 41 -4.17 1.20 0.46
CA PHE A 41 -4.40 2.60 0.17
C PHE A 41 -3.32 3.10 -0.78
N MET A 42 -3.71 3.43 -2.01
CA MET A 42 -2.76 3.80 -3.06
C MET A 42 -2.77 5.30 -3.32
N PHE A 43 -1.59 5.87 -3.56
CA PHE A 43 -1.43 7.26 -3.98
C PHE A 43 -0.37 7.36 -5.07
N ASP A 44 -0.38 8.49 -5.78
CA ASP A 44 0.55 8.79 -6.85
C ASP A 44 1.71 9.63 -6.30
N LEU A 45 2.93 9.12 -6.36
CA LEU A 45 4.11 9.81 -5.83
C LEU A 45 4.39 11.13 -6.54
N THR A 46 3.91 11.29 -7.77
CA THR A 46 4.06 12.53 -8.55
C THR A 46 2.99 13.57 -8.23
N ARG A 47 1.98 13.22 -7.43
CA ARG A 47 0.83 14.10 -7.12
C ARG A 47 0.49 14.06 -5.64
N LYS A 48 1.08 14.99 -4.87
CA LYS A 48 0.90 15.15 -3.42
C LYS A 48 -0.57 15.22 -2.97
N SER A 49 -1.46 15.80 -3.78
CA SER A 49 -2.90 15.85 -3.48
C SER A 49 -3.54 14.46 -3.31
N THR A 50 -3.03 13.44 -4.01
CA THR A 50 -3.52 12.06 -3.89
C THR A 50 -3.16 11.44 -2.53
N LEU A 51 -1.98 11.75 -1.98
CA LEU A 51 -1.61 11.34 -0.63
C LEU A 51 -2.53 11.98 0.42
N ASN A 52 -2.86 13.26 0.25
CA ASN A 52 -3.80 13.94 1.15
C ASN A 52 -5.19 13.29 1.14
N SER A 53 -5.66 12.86 -0.04
CA SER A 53 -6.94 12.16 -0.19
C SER A 53 -6.99 10.80 0.53
N VAL A 54 -5.84 10.11 0.69
CA VAL A 54 -5.78 8.82 1.41
C VAL A 54 -6.35 8.92 2.82
N LYS A 55 -6.17 10.06 3.50
CA LYS A 55 -6.68 10.25 4.87
C LYS A 55 -8.19 10.00 4.95
N GLU A 56 -8.95 10.52 3.99
CA GLU A 56 -10.40 10.38 3.97
C GLU A 56 -10.82 8.95 3.60
N TRP A 57 -10.17 8.35 2.61
CA TRP A 57 -10.39 6.95 2.25
C TRP A 57 -10.10 5.99 3.40
N TYR A 58 -9.01 6.22 4.14
CA TYR A 58 -8.66 5.45 5.32
C TYR A 58 -9.73 5.56 6.41
N ARG A 59 -10.17 6.78 6.71
CA ARG A 59 -11.21 7.05 7.72
C ARG A 59 -12.50 6.30 7.39
N GLN A 60 -12.94 6.36 6.13
CA GLN A 60 -14.17 5.69 5.70
C GLN A 60 -14.02 4.17 5.71
N ALA A 61 -12.94 3.63 5.15
CA ALA A 61 -12.67 2.18 5.15
C ALA A 61 -12.62 1.60 6.58
N ARG A 62 -12.01 2.34 7.53
CA ARG A 62 -11.98 1.96 8.96
C ARG A 62 -13.33 2.03 9.65
N GLY A 63 -14.29 2.80 9.12
CA GLY A 63 -15.68 2.77 9.56
C GLY A 63 -16.35 1.42 9.31
N PHE A 64 -15.95 0.71 8.24
CA PHE A 64 -16.50 -0.58 7.86
C PHE A 64 -15.64 -1.76 8.33
N ASN A 65 -14.31 -1.65 8.27
CA ASN A 65 -13.39 -2.71 8.66
C ASN A 65 -12.24 -2.19 9.53
N LYS A 66 -12.30 -2.51 10.82
CA LYS A 66 -11.32 -2.12 11.83
C LYS A 66 -10.12 -3.07 11.94
N THR A 67 -10.23 -4.30 11.43
CA THR A 67 -9.26 -5.37 11.64
C THR A 67 -8.32 -5.58 10.46
N ALA A 68 -8.71 -5.18 9.24
CA ALA A 68 -7.89 -5.33 8.05
C ALA A 68 -6.52 -4.67 8.21
N ILE A 69 -5.48 -5.36 7.75
CA ILE A 69 -4.11 -4.86 7.80
C ILE A 69 -3.96 -3.74 6.76
N PRO A 70 -3.61 -2.50 7.15
CA PRO A 70 -3.52 -1.40 6.21
C PRO A 70 -2.14 -1.37 5.55
N PHE A 71 -2.12 -1.06 4.26
CA PHE A 71 -0.90 -0.83 3.48
C PHE A 71 -1.01 0.53 2.78
N LEU A 72 0.05 1.33 2.84
CA LEU A 72 0.14 2.60 2.10
C LEU A 72 1.10 2.42 0.93
N ILE A 73 0.60 2.56 -0.30
CA ILE A 73 1.35 2.27 -1.51
C ILE A 73 1.54 3.56 -2.32
N GLY A 74 2.79 4.01 -2.44
CA GLY A 74 3.18 5.04 -3.39
C GLY A 74 3.39 4.43 -4.77
N THR A 75 2.73 4.94 -5.80
CA THR A 75 2.82 4.46 -7.18
C THR A 75 3.61 5.42 -8.07
N LYS A 76 3.98 4.97 -9.27
CA LYS A 76 4.74 5.75 -10.27
C LYS A 76 6.12 6.18 -9.79
N PHE A 77 6.78 5.31 -9.01
CA PHE A 77 8.12 5.57 -8.48
C PHE A 77 9.15 5.90 -9.59
N ASP A 78 9.00 5.30 -10.77
CA ASP A 78 9.82 5.57 -11.95
C ASP A 78 9.81 7.03 -12.41
N SER A 79 8.65 7.70 -12.29
CA SER A 79 8.54 9.12 -12.61
C SER A 79 9.02 9.97 -11.43
N PHE A 80 8.65 9.58 -10.21
CA PHE A 80 9.03 10.26 -8.98
C PHE A 80 10.54 10.29 -8.74
N SER A 81 11.27 9.26 -9.13
CA SER A 81 12.73 9.20 -8.97
C SER A 81 13.48 10.28 -9.76
N THR A 82 12.82 10.93 -10.72
CA THR A 82 13.37 12.03 -11.53
C THR A 82 13.16 13.42 -10.88
N PHE A 83 12.40 13.51 -9.79
CA PHE A 83 12.08 14.78 -9.14
C PHE A 83 13.31 15.37 -8.43
N PRO A 84 13.33 16.69 -8.12
CA PRO A 84 14.36 17.26 -7.26
C PRO A 84 14.42 16.57 -5.90
N ARG A 85 15.63 16.46 -5.32
CA ARG A 85 15.84 15.73 -4.06
C ARG A 85 15.00 16.28 -2.89
N ASP A 86 14.84 17.61 -2.84
CA ASP A 86 14.07 18.27 -1.79
C ASP A 86 12.57 17.90 -1.86
N GLU A 87 12.01 17.78 -3.06
CA GLU A 87 10.63 17.31 -3.26
C GLU A 87 10.47 15.84 -2.91
N GLN A 88 11.46 15.01 -3.29
CA GLN A 88 11.47 13.60 -2.92
C GLN A 88 11.50 13.43 -1.40
N GLU A 89 12.30 14.24 -0.70
CA GLU A 89 12.39 14.24 0.75
C GLU A 89 11.06 14.67 1.39
N GLU A 90 10.45 15.75 0.91
CA GLU A 90 9.17 16.24 1.45
C GLU A 90 8.07 15.19 1.33
N ILE A 91 7.89 14.61 0.14
CA ILE A 91 6.85 13.61 -0.13
C ILE A 91 7.12 12.34 0.68
N THR A 92 8.37 11.87 0.72
CA THR A 92 8.75 10.69 1.49
C THR A 92 8.49 10.89 2.98
N LYS A 93 8.86 12.05 3.54
CA LYS A 93 8.61 12.39 4.94
C LYS A 93 7.11 12.43 5.26
N GLN A 94 6.30 13.02 4.38
CA GLN A 94 4.85 13.07 4.56
C GLN A 94 4.23 11.66 4.49
N ALA A 95 4.66 10.83 3.53
CA ALA A 95 4.18 9.46 3.39
C ALA A 95 4.55 8.60 4.62
N LYS A 96 5.78 8.72 5.13
CA LYS A 96 6.22 8.05 6.38
C LYS A 96 5.35 8.48 7.57
N LYS A 97 5.00 9.77 7.68
CA LYS A 97 4.11 10.28 8.74
C LYS A 97 2.70 9.66 8.64
N PHE A 98 2.15 9.57 7.43
CA PHE A 98 0.83 8.95 7.20
C PHE A 98 0.87 7.46 7.53
N ALA A 99 1.89 6.74 7.05
CA ALA A 99 2.08 5.32 7.32
C ALA A 99 2.12 5.02 8.83
N ARG A 100 2.89 5.80 9.60
CA ARG A 100 2.96 5.68 11.07
C ARG A 100 1.60 5.93 11.72
N ALA A 101 0.90 6.99 11.34
CA ALA A 101 -0.41 7.32 11.90
C ALA A 101 -1.49 6.29 11.56
N MET A 102 -1.37 5.61 10.41
CA MET A 102 -2.29 4.56 9.97
C MET A 102 -1.92 3.16 10.51
N HIS A 103 -0.76 3.02 11.16
CA HIS A 103 -0.11 1.74 11.45
C HIS A 103 0.03 0.85 10.19
N ALA A 104 0.40 1.47 9.08
CA ALA A 104 0.42 0.86 7.76
C ALA A 104 1.85 0.69 7.25
N SER A 105 2.15 -0.45 6.60
CA SER A 105 3.43 -0.60 5.90
C SER A 105 3.49 0.36 4.72
N LEU A 106 4.63 1.01 4.50
CA LEU A 106 4.83 1.96 3.40
C LEU A 106 5.66 1.32 2.29
N ILE A 107 5.13 1.30 1.07
CA ILE A 107 5.80 0.69 -0.07
C ILE A 107 5.72 1.62 -1.29
N PHE A 108 6.86 2.02 -1.84
CA PHE A 108 6.91 2.70 -3.13
C PHE A 108 7.07 1.68 -4.25
N SER A 109 6.34 1.89 -5.35
CA SER A 109 6.19 0.93 -6.43
C SER A 109 6.04 1.60 -7.78
N SER A 110 6.36 0.85 -8.83
CA SER A 110 6.10 1.24 -10.21
C SER A 110 5.68 0.02 -11.00
N THR A 111 4.51 0.10 -11.64
CA THR A 111 4.05 -0.96 -12.55
C THR A 111 4.83 -0.92 -13.86
N SER A 112 5.07 0.27 -14.42
CA SER A 112 5.82 0.48 -15.68
C SER A 112 7.25 -0.04 -15.60
N ALA A 113 7.91 0.15 -14.45
CA ALA A 113 9.27 -0.32 -14.20
C ALA A 113 9.34 -1.65 -13.41
N SER A 114 8.19 -2.29 -13.13
CA SER A 114 8.11 -3.52 -12.32
C SER A 114 8.79 -3.45 -10.93
N ILE A 115 8.79 -2.27 -10.31
CA ILE A 115 9.42 -2.02 -9.01
C ILE A 115 8.44 -2.37 -7.89
N ASN A 116 8.87 -3.27 -7.00
CA ASN A 116 8.19 -3.68 -5.76
C ASN A 116 6.77 -4.27 -5.90
N VAL A 117 6.20 -4.40 -7.11
CA VAL A 117 4.85 -4.96 -7.34
C VAL A 117 4.69 -6.35 -6.70
N GLN A 118 5.63 -7.27 -6.97
CA GLN A 118 5.61 -8.61 -6.37
C GLN A 118 5.88 -8.59 -4.86
N LYS A 119 6.68 -7.61 -4.38
CA LYS A 119 7.02 -7.51 -2.96
C LYS A 119 5.81 -7.10 -2.14
N ILE A 120 4.92 -6.23 -2.65
CA ILE A 120 3.67 -5.85 -1.99
C ILE A 120 2.89 -7.11 -1.56
N PHE A 121 2.59 -8.00 -2.50
CA PHE A 121 1.81 -9.20 -2.20
C PHE A 121 2.55 -10.19 -1.29
N LYS A 122 3.88 -10.31 -1.39
CA LYS A 122 4.68 -11.11 -0.46
C LYS A 122 4.62 -10.58 0.97
N ILE A 123 4.66 -9.26 1.13
CA ILE A 123 4.58 -8.61 2.45
C ILE A 123 3.17 -8.73 3.01
N VAL A 124 2.13 -8.55 2.19
CA VAL A 124 0.73 -8.78 2.58
C VAL A 124 0.55 -10.20 3.11
N LEU A 125 1.06 -11.22 2.40
CA LEU A 125 1.02 -12.59 2.88
C LEU A 125 1.77 -12.78 4.18
N ALA A 126 2.98 -12.22 4.29
CA ALA A 126 3.77 -12.34 5.50
C ALA A 126 3.03 -11.78 6.71
N LYS A 127 2.41 -10.60 6.59
CA LYS A 127 1.62 -10.02 7.69
C LYS A 127 0.31 -10.76 7.96
N ALA A 128 -0.40 -11.19 6.91
CA ALA A 128 -1.69 -11.87 7.06
C ALA A 128 -1.57 -13.25 7.72
N PHE A 129 -0.46 -13.95 7.51
CA PHE A 129 -0.22 -15.29 8.04
C PHE A 129 0.85 -15.34 9.14
N ASP A 130 1.23 -14.18 9.68
CA ASP A 130 2.26 -14.04 10.72
C ASP A 130 3.58 -14.77 10.39
N LEU A 131 4.03 -14.63 9.13
CA LEU A 131 5.27 -15.21 8.64
C LEU A 131 6.41 -14.21 8.74
N LYS A 132 7.61 -14.71 9.05
CA LYS A 132 8.83 -13.91 9.01
C LYS A 132 9.05 -13.32 7.61
N CYS A 133 9.01 -11.99 7.49
CA CYS A 133 9.37 -11.30 6.27
C CYS A 133 10.91 -11.27 6.12
N VAL A 134 11.43 -11.74 5.00
CA VAL A 134 12.87 -11.75 4.69
C VAL A 134 13.27 -10.67 3.68
N ILE A 135 12.31 -9.84 3.27
CA ILE A 135 12.58 -8.73 2.36
C ILE A 135 13.19 -7.61 3.22
N PRO A 136 14.36 -7.06 2.86
CA PRO A 136 14.97 -5.99 3.62
C PRO A 136 14.19 -4.69 3.46
N GLU A 137 14.15 -3.90 4.53
CA GLU A 137 13.61 -2.54 4.48
C GLU A 137 14.50 -1.62 3.65
N ILE A 138 13.88 -0.61 3.06
CA ILE A 138 14.52 0.44 2.28
C ILE A 138 13.97 1.76 2.80
N GLU A 139 14.81 2.55 3.46
CA GLU A 139 14.37 3.80 4.08
C GLU A 139 14.84 5.05 3.35
N GLY A 140 15.80 4.93 2.43
CA GLY A 140 16.49 6.05 1.81
C GLY A 140 15.57 6.95 1.01
N VAL A 141 15.80 8.26 1.09
CA VAL A 141 15.14 9.24 0.23
C VAL A 141 15.63 9.04 -1.20
N GLY A 142 14.70 8.93 -2.13
CA GLY A 142 14.95 8.63 -3.54
C GLY A 142 15.19 7.17 -3.88
N GLU A 143 15.06 6.30 -2.89
CA GLU A 143 15.00 4.86 -3.09
C GLU A 143 13.55 4.37 -3.12
N PRO A 144 13.29 3.18 -3.69
CA PRO A 144 11.95 2.60 -3.69
C PRO A 144 11.59 2.07 -2.29
N VAL A 145 11.19 3.00 -1.41
CA VAL A 145 10.91 2.80 0.01
C VAL A 145 10.12 1.52 0.28
N LEU A 146 10.57 0.78 1.29
CA LEU A 146 9.93 -0.41 1.85
C LEU A 146 10.06 -0.36 3.37
N LEU A 147 8.98 -0.05 4.07
CA LEU A 147 8.95 0.01 5.53
C LEU A 147 7.83 -0.86 6.08
N TYR A 148 8.18 -1.73 7.00
CA TYR A 148 7.27 -2.45 7.88
C TYR A 148 7.03 -1.54 9.07
N VAL A 149 5.92 -0.80 9.07
CA VAL A 149 5.49 -0.19 10.33
C VAL A 149 5.06 -1.36 11.23
N ASP A 150 5.88 -1.66 12.23
CA ASP A 150 5.58 -2.60 13.28
C ASP A 150 4.43 -2.07 14.15
N VAL A 151 3.56 -2.98 14.57
CA VAL A 151 2.41 -2.70 15.45
C VAL A 151 2.86 -2.86 16.89
#